data_AF-A0A2V5N7D6-F1
#
_entry.id   AF-A0A2V5N7D6-F1
#
_cell.length_a   1.000
_cell.length_b   1.000
_cell.length_c   1.000
_cell.angle_alpha   90.00
_cell.angle_beta   90.00
_cell.angle_gamma   90.00
#
_symmetry.space_group_name_H-M   'P 1'
#
loop_
_entity.id
_entity.type
_entity.pdbx_description
1 polymer ?
#
loop_
_entity_poly.entity_id
_entity_poly.type
_entity_poly.pdbx_seq_one_letter_code
_entity_poly.pdbx_strand_id
1 'polypeptide(L)' 'EECVLQTIAMEIDYGPFLRVLPLPENIDVDQTKAEQRNGFLWITLPLKKS' A
#
# COMPACT_ATOMS: atom_id res chain seq x y z
N GLU A 1 -1.97 -25.70 -27.95
CA GLU A 1 -2.69 -26.28 -26.81
C GLU A 1 -2.67 -25.24 -25.71
N GLU A 2 -3.84 -24.70 -25.34
CA GLU A 2 -3.95 -23.76 -24.22
C GLU A 2 -4.03 -24.56 -22.93
N CYS A 3 -3.09 -24.31 -22.01
CA CYS A 3 -3.13 -24.87 -20.67
C CYS A 3 -4.24 -24.14 -19.90
N VAL A 4 -5.41 -24.78 -19.78
CA VAL A 4 -6.53 -24.25 -18.99
C VAL A 4 -6.21 -24.51 -17.52
N LEU A 5 -5.63 -23.52 -16.84
CA LEU A 5 -5.37 -23.62 -15.41
C LEU A 5 -6.72 -23.51 -14.66
N GLN A 6 -7.16 -24.59 -14.01
CA GLN A 6 -8.32 -24.58 -13.13
C GLN A 6 -7.89 -24.25 -11.70
N THR A 7 -8.24 -23.06 -11.21
CA THR A 7 -8.06 -22.70 -9.80
C THR A 7 -9.04 -23.49 -8.94
N ILE A 8 -8.54 -24.43 -8.13
CA ILE A 8 -9.35 -25.27 -7.23
C ILE A 8 -9.67 -24.61 -5.89
N ALA A 9 -8.83 -23.68 -5.44
CA ALA A 9 -9.03 -22.84 -4.26
C ALA A 9 -8.11 -21.62 -4.34
N MET A 10 -8.51 -20.53 -3.69
CA MET A 10 -7.74 -19.30 -3.61
C MET A 10 -7.77 -18.80 -2.17
N GLU A 11 -6.66 -19.02 -1.49
CA GLU A 11 -6.53 -18.72 -0.05
C GLU A 11 -6.12 -17.26 0.21
N ILE A 12 -5.58 -16.60 -0.81
CA ILE A 12 -5.08 -15.23 -0.71
C ILE A 12 -6.18 -14.27 -1.15
N ASP A 13 -6.53 -13.35 -0.25
CA ASP A 13 -7.39 -12.22 -0.58
C ASP A 13 -6.73 -11.36 -1.65
N TYR A 14 -7.44 -11.13 -2.75
CA TYR A 14 -6.96 -10.34 -3.88
C TYR A 14 -8.07 -9.46 -4.44
N GLY A 15 -7.66 -8.39 -5.12
CA GLY A 15 -8.56 -7.42 -5.72
C GLY A 15 -8.17 -5.98 -5.40
N PRO A 16 -8.90 -5.00 -5.94
CA PRO A 16 -8.69 -3.59 -5.62
C PRO A 16 -8.87 -3.34 -4.13
N PHE A 17 -8.01 -2.52 -3.53
CA PHE A 17 -8.13 -2.12 -2.14
C PHE A 17 -7.94 -0.60 -1.99
N LEU A 18 -8.57 -0.05 -0.94
CA LEU A 18 -8.44 1.34 -0.53
C LEU A 18 -8.38 1.41 0.99
N ARG A 19 -7.48 2.24 1.52
CA ARG A 19 -7.44 2.58 2.95
C ARG A 19 -7.33 4.10 3.08
N VAL A 20 -8.12 4.67 3.97
CA VAL A 20 -8.10 6.08 4.34
C VAL A 20 -7.78 6.15 5.82
N LEU A 21 -6.75 6.92 6.17
CA LEU A 21 -6.28 7.07 7.55
C LEU A 21 -6.25 8.57 7.88
N PRO A 22 -6.74 8.98 9.07
CA PRO A 22 -6.54 10.35 9.52
C PRO A 22 -5.05 10.60 9.78
N LEU A 23 -4.53 11.72 9.30
CA LEU A 23 -3.14 12.10 9.55
C LEU A 23 -3.00 12.79 10.91
N PRO A 24 -1.88 12.58 11.62
CA PRO A 24 -1.53 13.40 12.78
C PRO A 24 -1.40 14.89 12.42
N GLU A 25 -1.51 15.77 13.42
CA GLU A 25 -1.19 17.18 13.25
C GLU A 25 0.29 17.37 12.90
N ASN A 26 0.61 18.45 12.17
CA ASN A 26 1.98 18.87 11.81
C ASN A 26 2.75 17.98 10.81
N ILE A 27 2.07 17.28 9.90
CA ILE A 27 2.73 16.58 8.79
C ILE A 27 3.01 17.52 7.61
N ASP A 28 4.19 17.41 7.02
CA ASP A 28 4.56 18.01 5.74
C ASP A 28 4.20 17.05 4.59
N VAL A 29 3.00 17.26 4.02
CA VAL A 29 2.46 16.39 2.97
C VAL A 29 3.29 16.49 1.69
N ASP A 30 3.84 17.66 1.39
CA ASP A 30 4.63 17.90 0.17
C ASP A 30 5.95 17.12 0.17
N GLN A 31 6.46 16.76 1.35
CA GLN A 31 7.69 15.98 1.53
C GLN A 31 7.43 14.49 1.80
N THR A 32 6.17 14.04 1.71
CA THR A 32 5.82 12.63 1.91
C THR A 32 6.45 11.74 0.83
N LYS A 33 6.95 10.58 1.25
CA LYS A 33 7.56 9.59 0.36
C LYS A 33 6.90 8.23 0.52
N ALA A 34 6.85 7.47 -0.57
CA ALA A 34 6.39 6.10 -0.57
C ALA A 34 7.41 5.19 -1.25
N GLU A 35 7.69 4.04 -0.66
CA GLU A 35 8.53 3.00 -1.26
C GLU A 35 7.87 1.61 -1.11
N GLN A 36 8.03 0.77 -2.12
CA GLN A 36 7.59 -0.63 -2.04
C GLN A 36 8.80 -1.52 -1.83
N ARG A 37 8.78 -2.36 -0.78
CA ARG A 37 9.89 -3.25 -0.43
C ARG A 37 9.36 -4.53 0.21
N ASN A 38 9.71 -5.68 -0.35
CA ASN A 38 9.39 -7.02 0.15
C ASN A 38 7.88 -7.23 0.42
N GLY A 39 7.01 -6.77 -0.48
CA GLY A 39 5.56 -6.91 -0.34
C GLY A 39 4.88 -5.87 0.56
N PHE A 40 5.64 -4.92 1.13
CA PHE A 40 5.11 -3.82 1.91
C PHE A 40 5.18 -2.49 1.16
N LEU A 41 4.14 -1.68 1.30
CA LEU A 41 4.17 -0.26 0.97
C LEU A 41 4.53 0.53 2.23
N TRP A 42 5.70 1.14 2.22
CA TRP A 42 6.19 2.03 3.27
C TRP A 42 5.84 3.47 2.92
N ILE A 43 5.19 4.17 3.84
CA ILE A 43 4.81 5.59 3.67
C ILE A 43 5.48 6.38 4.79
N THR A 44 6.38 7.30 4.41
CA THR A 44 7.11 8.16 5.34
C THR A 44 6.50 9.54 5.34
N LEU A 45 5.95 9.93 6.49
CA LEU A 45 5.29 11.21 6.71
C LEU A 45 6.19 12.11 7.56
N PRO A 46 6.94 13.05 6.96
CA PRO A 46 7.80 13.95 7.71
C PRO A 46 6.98 14.96 8.52
N LEU A 47 7.48 15.32 9.69
CA LEU A 47 6.92 16.41 10.48
C LEU A 47 7.38 17.77 9.93
N LYS A 48 6.52 18.78 10.00
CA LYS A 48 6.88 20.17 9.71
C LYS A 48 7.98 20.61 10.67
N LYS A 49 8.99 21.31 10.15
CA LYS A 49 9.99 21.98 10.99
C LYS A 49 9.31 23.14 11.71
N SER A 50 9.55 23.22 13.03
CA SER A 50 9.15 24.35 13.89
C SER A 50 9.85 25.64 13.50
#